data_AF-A0A1G0GJB2-F1
#
_entry.id   AF-A0A1G0GJB2-F1
#
_cell.length_a   1.000
_cell.length_b   1.000
_cell.length_c   1.000
_cell.angle_alpha   90.00
_cell.angle_beta   90.00
_cell.angle_gamma   90.00
#
_symmetry.space_group_name_H-M   'P 1'
#
loop_
_entity.id
_entity.type
_entity.pdbx_description
1 polymer ?
#
loop_
_entity_poly.entity_id
_entity_poly.type
_entity_poly.pdbx_seq_one_letter_code
_entity_poly.pdbx_strand_id
1 'polypeptide(L)'
;MSPQDPLAQLNEKRDKAYAALEESIAIAMQEEALHNPDIQHALRTQGDFLRNHILNPLKECLLSLKSINDFDSLPEFVKKSITNLANHHSAAERQYGNVLAEYTNFDDIKYTYDSAKTILSSQDYVDDLFNTFERILRVDPNDLKDQHDIAKIAKVFVDLGYCYREFFPQDATAPKEHPLFKEKPELLAAMAKSAAYESIDNMLWPSPSEFSDRISYAQLGQEPYLQTKYGINKKPGDGLEPKKHQVGRITGGAFWAKVSTESSINHLITNYDKQSAELNMLNEKLENILSSSGDKNEITALNQAIKDKKITFDKLQEQMIYLKIPFQPEERGFVSTYANHWLTMQERMANRNELPLPRVASVSGSTARPLIALLDFDAFTNNNIFDFKSAQMISNCIMGLFIIAGHHSYYEVAEIYNRLIDYVAINHPEQLPKIVKNQPEEQLPYFKPGSYESFLYESYRENIIEQAGVKEQLEKINLLDIKIKEMTRESPRP
;
A
#
# COMPACT_ATOMS: atom_id res chain seq x y z
N MET A 1 -16.76 11.43 -30.79
CA MET A 1 -16.01 10.77 -29.70
C MET A 1 -14.53 11.01 -29.98
N SER A 2 -13.79 11.59 -29.04
CA SER A 2 -12.34 11.84 -29.21
C SER A 2 -11.60 10.51 -29.38
N PRO A 3 -10.63 10.38 -30.30
CA PRO A 3 -9.78 9.19 -30.35
C PRO A 3 -9.00 9.11 -29.04
N GLN A 4 -9.22 8.04 -28.27
CA GLN A 4 -8.43 7.78 -27.08
C GLN A 4 -6.95 7.65 -27.47
N ASP A 5 -6.06 8.31 -26.72
CA ASP A 5 -4.62 8.24 -26.87
C ASP A 5 -4.13 6.77 -26.83
N PRO A 6 -3.53 6.25 -27.93
CA PRO A 6 -3.05 4.87 -27.99
C PRO A 6 -2.03 4.53 -26.89
N LEU A 7 -1.22 5.50 -26.45
CA LEU A 7 -0.26 5.31 -25.35
C LEU A 7 -1.00 5.15 -24.02
N ALA A 8 -2.05 5.95 -23.79
CA ALA A 8 -2.90 5.81 -22.60
C ALA A 8 -3.58 4.43 -22.56
N GLN A 9 -4.06 3.93 -23.71
CA GLN A 9 -4.66 2.59 -23.81
C GLN A 9 -3.65 1.46 -23.53
N LEU A 10 -2.41 1.59 -23.99
CA LEU A 10 -1.37 0.60 -23.69
C LEU A 10 -0.98 0.59 -22.21
N ASN A 11 -0.83 1.77 -21.59
CA ASN A 11 -0.59 1.87 -20.16
C ASN A 11 -1.74 1.25 -19.35
N GLU A 12 -3.00 1.56 -19.71
CA GLU A 12 -4.17 0.94 -19.05
C GLU A 12 -4.17 -0.59 -19.19
N LYS A 13 -3.82 -1.12 -20.38
CA LYS A 13 -3.70 -2.58 -20.59
C LYS A 13 -2.60 -3.19 -19.72
N ARG A 14 -1.45 -2.53 -19.60
CA ARG A 14 -0.35 -2.99 -18.75
C ARG A 14 -0.75 -3.00 -17.28
N ASP A 15 -1.34 -1.92 -16.78
CA ASP A 15 -1.72 -1.78 -15.38
C ASP A 15 -2.81 -2.82 -15.02
N LYS A 16 -3.76 -3.08 -15.93
CA LYS A 16 -4.73 -4.19 -15.80
C LYS A 16 -4.08 -5.56 -15.78
N ALA A 17 -3.03 -5.78 -16.58
CA ALA A 17 -2.30 -7.05 -16.60
C ALA A 17 -1.55 -7.29 -15.28
N TYR A 18 -0.95 -6.25 -14.70
CA TYR A 18 -0.33 -6.33 -13.37
C TYR A 18 -1.36 -6.62 -12.26
N ALA A 19 -2.51 -5.94 -12.28
CA ALA A 19 -3.57 -6.19 -11.31
C ALA A 19 -4.09 -7.65 -11.42
N ALA A 20 -4.26 -8.16 -12.64
CA ALA A 20 -4.65 -9.55 -12.88
C ALA A 20 -3.59 -10.56 -12.42
N LEU A 21 -2.31 -10.23 -12.56
CA LEU A 21 -1.21 -11.05 -12.05
C LEU A 21 -1.25 -11.12 -10.51
N GLU A 22 -1.37 -9.97 -9.84
CA GLU A 22 -1.51 -9.92 -8.39
C GLU A 22 -2.73 -10.69 -7.90
N GLU A 23 -3.87 -10.55 -8.56
CA GLU A 23 -5.09 -11.31 -8.26
C GLU A 23 -4.89 -12.82 -8.44
N SER A 24 -4.20 -13.24 -9.50
CA SER A 24 -3.89 -14.66 -9.74
C SER A 24 -3.00 -15.24 -8.64
N ILE A 25 -2.00 -14.48 -8.19
CA ILE A 25 -1.13 -14.86 -7.06
C ILE A 25 -1.94 -14.94 -5.76
N ALA A 26 -2.83 -13.99 -5.52
CA ALA A 26 -3.68 -13.97 -4.33
C ALA A 26 -4.61 -15.20 -4.27
N ILE A 27 -5.26 -15.53 -5.39
CA ILE A 27 -6.11 -16.73 -5.51
C ILE A 27 -5.30 -18.00 -5.27
N ALA A 28 -4.14 -18.14 -5.93
CA ALA A 28 -3.26 -19.29 -5.74
C ALA A 28 -2.76 -19.40 -4.29
N MET A 29 -2.49 -18.28 -3.62
CA MET A 29 -2.12 -18.26 -2.20
C MET A 29 -3.26 -18.72 -1.29
N GLN A 30 -4.51 -18.32 -1.56
CA GLN A 30 -5.66 -18.79 -0.77
C GLN A 30 -5.93 -20.29 -1.01
N GLU A 31 -5.74 -20.77 -2.25
CA GLU A 31 -5.85 -22.19 -2.57
C GLU A 31 -4.76 -23.00 -1.87
N GLU A 32 -3.52 -22.53 -1.91
CA GLU A 32 -2.40 -23.19 -1.22
C GLU A 32 -2.66 -23.22 0.30
N ALA A 33 -3.15 -22.13 0.89
CA ALA A 33 -3.51 -22.08 2.31
C ALA A 33 -4.65 -23.04 2.69
N LEU A 34 -5.55 -23.34 1.75
CA LEU A 34 -6.64 -24.31 1.95
C LEU A 34 -6.13 -25.74 2.10
N HIS A 35 -5.02 -26.10 1.44
CA HIS A 35 -4.52 -27.49 1.42
C HIS A 35 -3.20 -27.70 2.16
N ASN A 36 -2.44 -26.65 2.41
CA ASN A 36 -1.11 -26.75 2.99
C ASN A 36 -1.17 -26.81 4.53
N PRO A 37 -0.80 -27.94 5.16
CA PRO A 37 -0.93 -28.13 6.61
C PRO A 37 -0.03 -27.19 7.41
N ASP A 38 1.11 -26.75 6.87
CA ASP A 38 1.99 -25.82 7.55
C ASP A 38 1.36 -24.42 7.64
N ILE A 39 0.69 -23.98 6.56
CA ILE A 39 -0.02 -22.70 6.53
C ILE A 39 -1.21 -22.75 7.49
N GLN A 40 -2.00 -23.82 7.45
CA GLN A 40 -3.12 -24.02 8.39
C GLN A 40 -2.65 -24.05 9.85
N HIS A 41 -1.50 -24.69 10.12
CA HIS A 41 -0.92 -24.72 11.45
C HIS A 41 -0.46 -23.33 11.92
N ALA A 42 0.17 -22.55 11.04
CA ALA A 42 0.52 -21.16 11.33
C ALA A 42 -0.73 -20.32 11.61
N LEU A 43 -1.76 -20.39 10.75
CA LEU A 43 -3.03 -19.69 10.94
C LEU A 43 -3.71 -20.08 12.26
N ARG A 44 -3.73 -21.37 12.62
CA ARG A 44 -4.27 -21.82 13.91
C ARG A 44 -3.49 -21.27 15.09
N THR A 45 -2.17 -21.38 15.05
CA THR A 45 -1.29 -20.94 16.15
C THR A 45 -1.47 -19.45 16.41
N GLN A 46 -1.44 -18.64 15.34
CA GLN A 46 -1.63 -17.20 15.46
C GLN A 46 -3.09 -16.83 15.79
N GLY A 47 -4.06 -17.61 15.33
CA GLY A 47 -5.46 -17.45 15.69
C GLY A 47 -5.71 -17.73 17.18
N ASP A 48 -5.06 -18.74 17.75
CA ASP A 48 -5.08 -19.04 19.18
C ASP A 48 -4.47 -17.88 20.00
N PHE A 49 -3.37 -17.28 19.52
CA PHE A 49 -2.79 -16.08 20.13
C PHE A 49 -3.78 -14.91 20.16
N LEU A 50 -4.34 -14.54 19.00
CA LEU A 50 -5.31 -13.43 18.91
C LEU A 50 -6.57 -13.71 19.76
N ARG A 51 -7.05 -14.95 19.79
CA ARG A 51 -8.17 -15.34 20.64
C ARG A 51 -7.86 -15.11 22.12
N ASN A 52 -6.73 -15.61 22.59
CA ASN A 52 -6.37 -15.56 24.01
C ASN A 52 -6.00 -14.15 24.47
N HIS A 53 -5.37 -13.36 23.62
CA HIS A 53 -4.81 -12.06 24.00
C HIS A 53 -5.66 -10.86 23.63
N ILE A 54 -6.58 -10.98 22.66
CA ILE A 54 -7.42 -9.85 22.21
C ILE A 54 -8.90 -10.19 22.39
N LEU A 55 -9.35 -11.28 21.77
CA LEU A 55 -10.79 -11.61 21.70
C LEU A 55 -11.37 -11.93 23.08
N ASN A 56 -10.72 -12.79 23.86
CA ASN A 56 -11.21 -13.21 25.18
C ASN A 56 -11.25 -12.05 26.18
N PRO A 57 -10.20 -11.22 26.33
CA PRO A 57 -10.28 -10.02 27.18
C PRO A 57 -11.40 -9.06 26.79
N LEU A 58 -11.62 -8.85 25.48
CA LEU A 58 -12.74 -8.04 24.98
C LEU A 58 -14.10 -8.64 25.37
N LYS A 59 -14.26 -9.97 25.20
CA LYS A 59 -15.45 -10.71 25.58
C LYS A 59 -15.72 -10.60 27.08
N GLU A 60 -14.70 -10.74 27.91
CA GLU A 60 -14.81 -10.63 29.37
C GLU A 60 -15.18 -9.23 29.87
N CYS A 61 -14.72 -8.18 29.17
CA CYS A 61 -15.18 -6.81 29.40
C CYS A 61 -16.68 -6.67 29.10
N LEU A 62 -17.15 -7.24 27.98
CA LEU A 62 -18.56 -7.17 27.60
C LEU A 62 -19.48 -7.99 28.50
N LEU A 63 -19.09 -9.22 28.85
CA LEU A 63 -19.83 -10.08 29.78
C LEU A 63 -19.88 -9.52 31.21
N SER A 64 -19.05 -8.54 31.55
CA SER A 64 -19.13 -7.84 32.83
C SER A 64 -20.29 -6.84 32.92
N LEU A 65 -20.88 -6.48 31.79
CA LEU A 65 -22.05 -5.59 31.74
C LEU A 65 -23.30 -6.33 32.21
N LYS A 66 -24.03 -5.74 33.16
CA LYS A 66 -25.28 -6.32 33.67
C LYS A 66 -26.47 -5.99 32.78
N SER A 67 -26.38 -4.94 31.97
CA SER A 67 -27.39 -4.51 31.02
C SER A 67 -26.81 -3.69 29.87
N ILE A 68 -27.62 -3.56 28.81
CA ILE A 68 -27.36 -2.72 27.63
C ILE A 68 -27.05 -1.25 27.98
N ASN A 69 -27.71 -0.71 29.02
CA ASN A 69 -27.48 0.66 29.46
C ASN A 69 -26.09 0.86 30.08
N ASP A 70 -25.39 -0.23 30.40
CA ASP A 70 -24.06 -0.20 30.97
C ASP A 70 -22.96 -0.13 29.89
N PHE A 71 -23.29 -0.19 28.59
CA PHE A 71 -22.28 -0.01 27.54
C PHE A 71 -21.58 1.36 27.64
N ASP A 72 -22.32 2.42 27.99
CA ASP A 72 -21.72 3.75 28.21
C ASP A 72 -20.79 3.80 29.43
N SER A 73 -20.92 2.82 30.35
CA SER A 73 -20.05 2.68 31.52
C SER A 73 -18.72 1.99 31.22
N LEU A 74 -18.55 1.45 30.00
CA LEU A 74 -17.27 0.94 29.56
C LEU A 74 -16.27 2.08 29.34
N PRO A 75 -14.97 1.82 29.57
CA PRO A 75 -13.93 2.77 29.19
C PRO A 75 -14.01 3.11 27.69
N GLU A 76 -13.71 4.36 27.35
CA GLU A 76 -13.82 4.88 25.97
C GLU A 76 -13.06 4.03 24.94
N PHE A 77 -11.88 3.54 25.31
CA PHE A 77 -11.04 2.72 24.45
C PHE A 77 -11.66 1.33 24.19
N VAL A 78 -12.32 0.72 25.19
CA VAL A 78 -13.08 -0.53 25.04
C VAL A 78 -14.26 -0.32 24.11
N LYS A 79 -15.01 0.77 24.31
CA LYS A 79 -16.15 1.12 23.46
C LYS A 79 -15.73 1.33 22.01
N LYS A 80 -14.62 2.04 21.76
CA LYS A 80 -14.05 2.23 20.43
C LYS A 80 -13.63 0.91 19.78
N SER A 81 -13.01 0.02 20.54
CA SER A 81 -12.56 -1.29 20.06
C SER A 81 -13.73 -2.14 19.58
N ILE A 82 -14.77 -2.27 20.42
CA ILE A 82 -15.94 -3.07 20.10
C ILE A 82 -16.77 -2.41 19.00
N THR A 83 -16.84 -1.07 18.99
CA THR A 83 -17.47 -0.30 17.90
C THR A 83 -16.75 -0.55 16.58
N ASN A 84 -15.42 -0.52 16.57
CA ASN A 84 -14.64 -0.86 15.38
C ASN A 84 -14.90 -2.31 14.97
N LEU A 85 -14.94 -3.25 15.90
CA LEU A 85 -15.30 -4.64 15.58
C LEU A 85 -16.69 -4.75 14.95
N ALA A 86 -17.71 -4.13 15.53
CA ALA A 86 -19.04 -4.13 14.94
C ALA A 86 -19.05 -3.50 13.52
N ASN A 87 -18.35 -2.38 13.35
CA ASN A 87 -18.30 -1.65 12.08
C ASN A 87 -17.59 -2.42 10.97
N HIS A 88 -16.39 -2.96 11.22
CA HIS A 88 -15.59 -3.66 10.20
C HIS A 88 -16.15 -5.05 9.85
N HIS A 89 -17.05 -5.60 10.69
CA HIS A 89 -17.71 -6.89 10.44
C HIS A 89 -19.12 -6.77 9.85
N SER A 90 -19.77 -5.60 10.00
CA SER A 90 -21.07 -5.32 9.41
C SER A 90 -21.00 -5.14 7.89
N ALA A 91 -22.10 -5.44 7.20
CA ALA A 91 -22.19 -5.62 5.74
C ALA A 91 -21.79 -4.43 4.84
N ALA A 92 -21.47 -3.27 5.42
CA ALA A 92 -21.18 -2.05 4.69
C ALA A 92 -19.70 -1.88 4.31
N GLU A 93 -18.74 -2.48 5.03
CA GLU A 93 -17.34 -2.62 4.56
C GLU A 93 -17.20 -3.87 3.68
N ARG A 94 -17.97 -3.89 2.57
CA ARG A 94 -17.97 -4.96 1.56
C ARG A 94 -16.60 -5.28 0.96
N GLN A 95 -15.59 -4.46 1.26
CA GLN A 95 -14.25 -4.55 0.72
C GLN A 95 -13.56 -5.85 1.14
N TYR A 96 -13.76 -6.34 2.39
CA TYR A 96 -13.08 -7.54 2.88
C TYR A 96 -13.99 -8.78 3.04
N GLY A 97 -15.27 -8.67 2.65
CA GLY A 97 -16.30 -9.71 2.83
C GLY A 97 -16.96 -9.71 4.20
N ASN A 98 -18.12 -10.39 4.33
CA ASN A 98 -18.91 -10.40 5.58
C ASN A 98 -18.62 -11.67 6.39
N VAL A 99 -18.14 -11.50 7.63
CA VAL A 99 -17.95 -12.61 8.57
C VAL A 99 -19.29 -13.08 9.17
N LEU A 100 -20.26 -12.17 9.29
CA LEU A 100 -21.62 -12.39 9.80
C LEU A 100 -22.65 -12.04 8.74
N ALA A 101 -22.77 -12.86 7.70
CA ALA A 101 -23.63 -12.58 6.55
C ALA A 101 -25.13 -12.58 6.90
N GLU A 102 -25.55 -13.26 7.95
CA GLU A 102 -26.94 -13.29 8.43
C GLU A 102 -27.43 -11.96 9.03
N TYR A 103 -26.51 -11.04 9.36
CA TYR A 103 -26.81 -9.72 9.91
C TYR A 103 -26.82 -8.61 8.82
N THR A 104 -27.00 -8.98 7.54
CA THR A 104 -26.99 -8.08 6.36
C THR A 104 -27.98 -6.92 6.36
N ASN A 105 -28.93 -6.87 7.29
CA ASN A 105 -29.91 -5.78 7.37
C ASN A 105 -29.36 -4.49 8.03
N PHE A 106 -28.08 -4.46 8.39
CA PHE A 106 -27.42 -3.28 8.96
C PHE A 106 -26.88 -2.29 7.90
N ASP A 107 -27.19 -2.49 6.61
CA ASP A 107 -26.82 -1.55 5.52
C ASP A 107 -27.34 -0.10 5.73
N ASP A 108 -28.38 0.10 6.56
CA ASP A 108 -28.94 1.42 6.91
C ASP A 108 -28.30 2.09 8.14
N ILE A 109 -27.40 1.39 8.82
CA ILE A 109 -26.77 1.88 10.04
C ILE A 109 -25.56 2.74 9.65
N LYS A 110 -25.73 4.08 9.70
CA LYS A 110 -24.60 5.03 9.56
C LYS A 110 -23.52 4.69 10.58
N TYR A 111 -22.24 4.69 10.19
CA TYR A 111 -21.07 4.50 11.06
C TYR A 111 -20.97 5.55 12.17
N THR A 112 -21.83 5.44 13.18
CA THR A 112 -21.89 6.32 14.35
C THR A 112 -21.80 5.47 15.62
N TYR A 113 -21.42 6.13 16.70
CA TYR A 113 -21.39 5.51 18.03
C TYR A 113 -22.78 4.96 18.43
N ASP A 114 -23.86 5.70 18.16
CA ASP A 114 -25.24 5.31 18.52
C ASP A 114 -25.72 4.07 17.77
N SER A 115 -25.29 3.94 16.53
CA SER A 115 -25.49 2.81 15.65
C SER A 115 -24.79 1.55 16.16
N ALA A 116 -23.51 1.65 16.48
CA ALA A 116 -22.75 0.55 17.08
C ALA A 116 -23.32 0.17 18.45
N LYS A 117 -23.72 1.15 19.26
CA LYS A 117 -24.42 0.91 20.53
C LYS A 117 -25.70 0.11 20.31
N THR A 118 -26.51 0.45 19.30
CA THR A 118 -27.76 -0.28 18.98
C THR A 118 -27.48 -1.74 18.58
N ILE A 119 -26.44 -2.00 17.78
CA ILE A 119 -26.03 -3.35 17.38
C ILE A 119 -25.53 -4.15 18.60
N LEU A 120 -24.63 -3.56 19.38
CA LEU A 120 -24.00 -4.17 20.56
C LEU A 120 -24.94 -4.27 21.76
N SER A 121 -26.10 -3.61 21.69
CA SER A 121 -27.19 -3.78 22.64
C SER A 121 -27.91 -5.12 22.47
N SER A 122 -27.77 -5.79 21.32
CA SER A 122 -28.30 -7.14 21.18
C SER A 122 -27.31 -8.13 21.79
N GLN A 123 -27.68 -8.73 22.93
CA GLN A 123 -26.90 -9.80 23.55
C GLN A 123 -26.64 -10.95 22.57
N ASP A 124 -27.66 -11.29 21.77
CA ASP A 124 -27.57 -12.32 20.73
C ASP A 124 -26.52 -11.96 19.66
N TYR A 125 -26.42 -10.68 19.27
CA TYR A 125 -25.40 -10.23 18.30
C TYR A 125 -23.99 -10.35 18.88
N VAL A 126 -23.80 -9.92 20.13
CA VAL A 126 -22.49 -10.01 20.80
C VAL A 126 -22.08 -11.48 20.90
N ASP A 127 -22.96 -12.34 21.39
CA ASP A 127 -22.67 -13.76 21.51
C ASP A 127 -22.37 -14.39 20.14
N ASP A 128 -23.13 -14.09 19.10
CA ASP A 128 -22.88 -14.58 17.74
C ASP A 128 -21.57 -14.07 17.15
N LEU A 129 -21.22 -12.79 17.37
CA LEU A 129 -19.95 -12.20 16.94
C LEU A 129 -18.77 -12.93 17.54
N PHE A 130 -18.73 -13.05 18.87
CA PHE A 130 -17.62 -13.70 19.57
C PHE A 130 -17.56 -15.20 19.26
N ASN A 131 -18.69 -15.90 19.23
CA ASN A 131 -18.73 -17.32 18.90
C ASN A 131 -18.27 -17.58 17.45
N THR A 132 -18.63 -16.71 16.51
CA THR A 132 -18.20 -16.81 15.12
C THR A 132 -16.71 -16.62 14.99
N PHE A 133 -16.13 -15.63 15.68
CA PHE A 133 -14.69 -15.40 15.64
C PHE A 133 -13.92 -16.53 16.31
N GLU A 134 -14.39 -16.99 17.47
CA GLU A 134 -13.79 -18.13 18.15
C GLU A 134 -13.77 -19.36 17.24
N ARG A 135 -14.86 -19.62 16.50
CA ARG A 135 -14.92 -20.71 15.52
C ARG A 135 -13.91 -20.50 14.38
N ILE A 136 -13.87 -19.31 13.78
CA ILE A 136 -12.96 -19.01 12.66
C ILE A 136 -11.49 -19.12 13.09
N LEU A 137 -11.13 -18.56 14.26
CA LEU A 137 -9.76 -18.57 14.77
C LEU A 137 -9.27 -19.94 15.24
N ARG A 138 -10.15 -20.91 15.47
CA ARG A 138 -9.74 -22.31 15.74
C ARG A 138 -9.11 -22.97 14.52
N VAL A 139 -9.43 -22.50 13.30
CA VAL A 139 -8.90 -23.02 12.03
C VAL A 139 -8.93 -24.56 12.02
N ASP A 140 -10.14 -25.13 12.11
CA ASP A 140 -10.34 -26.57 11.98
C ASP A 140 -10.27 -26.93 10.48
N PRO A 141 -9.36 -27.82 10.03
CA PRO A 141 -9.22 -28.16 8.63
C PRO A 141 -10.48 -28.81 8.06
N ASN A 142 -11.32 -29.43 8.90
CA ASN A 142 -12.60 -30.00 8.49
C ASN A 142 -13.66 -28.94 8.17
N ASP A 143 -13.48 -27.72 8.69
CA ASP A 143 -14.38 -26.60 8.47
C ASP A 143 -13.97 -25.75 7.25
N LEU A 144 -12.77 -25.94 6.71
CA LEU A 144 -12.25 -25.20 5.55
C LEU A 144 -12.73 -25.87 4.25
N LYS A 145 -13.60 -25.19 3.50
CA LYS A 145 -14.20 -25.75 2.28
C LYS A 145 -13.68 -25.11 1.01
N ASP A 146 -13.35 -23.83 1.08
CA ASP A 146 -12.92 -23.04 -0.05
C ASP A 146 -12.03 -21.87 0.38
N GLN A 147 -11.55 -21.11 -0.61
CA GLN A 147 -10.71 -19.93 -0.43
C GLN A 147 -11.40 -18.83 0.41
N HIS A 148 -12.73 -18.78 0.43
CA HIS A 148 -13.46 -17.80 1.23
C HIS A 148 -13.26 -18.07 2.74
N ASP A 149 -13.11 -19.33 3.14
CA ASP A 149 -12.84 -19.65 4.55
C ASP A 149 -11.45 -19.18 5.00
N ILE A 150 -10.43 -19.28 4.14
CA ILE A 150 -9.11 -18.69 4.41
C ILE A 150 -9.18 -17.16 4.47
N ALA A 151 -9.90 -16.55 3.53
CA ALA A 151 -10.10 -15.10 3.51
C ALA A 151 -10.81 -14.60 4.79
N LYS A 152 -11.79 -15.35 5.32
CA LYS A 152 -12.44 -15.04 6.61
C LYS A 152 -11.44 -15.06 7.77
N ILE A 153 -10.54 -16.05 7.82
CA ILE A 153 -9.51 -16.13 8.87
C ILE A 153 -8.60 -14.91 8.81
N ALA A 154 -8.05 -14.61 7.63
CA ALA A 154 -7.21 -13.43 7.43
C ALA A 154 -7.98 -12.13 7.75
N LYS A 155 -9.28 -12.07 7.44
CA LYS A 155 -10.12 -10.92 7.78
C LYS A 155 -10.24 -10.74 9.29
N VAL A 156 -10.54 -11.80 10.04
CA VAL A 156 -10.60 -11.73 11.51
C VAL A 156 -9.25 -11.30 12.10
N PHE A 157 -8.11 -11.69 11.49
CA PHE A 157 -6.79 -11.19 11.91
C PHE A 157 -6.67 -9.68 11.73
N VAL A 158 -7.05 -9.16 10.56
CA VAL A 158 -7.07 -7.73 10.27
C VAL A 158 -7.96 -7.00 11.27
N ASP A 159 -9.20 -7.45 11.44
CA ASP A 159 -10.19 -6.80 12.29
C ASP A 159 -9.76 -6.79 13.78
N LEU A 160 -9.17 -7.89 14.27
CA LEU A 160 -8.60 -7.93 15.61
C LEU A 160 -7.35 -7.05 15.74
N GLY A 161 -6.57 -6.86 14.68
CA GLY A 161 -5.50 -5.87 14.62
C GLY A 161 -6.02 -4.43 14.74
N TYR A 162 -7.17 -4.12 14.14
CA TYR A 162 -7.86 -2.83 14.35
C TYR A 162 -8.34 -2.67 15.80
N CYS A 163 -8.89 -3.73 16.38
CA CYS A 163 -9.30 -3.72 17.78
C CYS A 163 -8.12 -3.54 18.72
N TYR A 164 -6.99 -4.19 18.43
CA TYR A 164 -5.77 -4.11 19.24
C TYR A 164 -5.35 -2.67 19.51
N ARG A 165 -5.25 -1.89 18.44
CA ARG A 165 -4.84 -0.48 18.48
C ARG A 165 -5.71 0.38 19.40
N GLU A 166 -7.01 0.11 19.42
CA GLU A 166 -7.94 0.86 20.26
C GLU A 166 -8.07 0.26 21.67
N PHE A 167 -7.91 -1.06 21.84
CA PHE A 167 -8.17 -1.74 23.10
C PHE A 167 -7.00 -1.67 24.06
N PHE A 168 -5.77 -1.61 23.55
CA PHE A 168 -4.56 -1.52 24.35
C PHE A 168 -3.93 -0.12 24.18
N PRO A 169 -4.52 0.92 24.79
CA PRO A 169 -4.05 2.28 24.62
C PRO A 169 -2.62 2.46 25.13
N GLN A 170 -1.87 3.31 24.44
CA GLN A 170 -0.48 3.67 24.77
C GLN A 170 -0.31 4.25 26.19
N ASP A 171 -1.38 4.82 26.77
CA ASP A 171 -1.36 5.34 28.13
C ASP A 171 -1.90 4.32 29.14
N ALA A 172 -0.99 3.58 29.76
CA ALA A 172 -1.27 2.58 30.78
C ALA A 172 -1.82 3.17 32.11
N THR A 173 -1.99 4.49 32.22
CA THR A 173 -2.56 5.13 33.42
C THR A 173 -4.09 5.14 33.41
N ALA A 174 -4.72 5.35 32.23
CA ALA A 174 -6.18 5.43 32.10
C ALA A 174 -6.94 4.14 32.51
N PRO A 175 -6.44 2.92 32.23
CA PRO A 175 -7.12 1.69 32.65
C PRO A 175 -7.08 1.46 34.17
N LYS A 176 -6.05 1.93 34.89
CA LYS A 176 -5.83 1.59 36.31
C LYS A 176 -6.88 2.17 37.26
N GLU A 177 -7.52 3.27 36.87
CA GLU A 177 -8.45 3.99 37.74
C GLU A 177 -9.92 3.59 37.52
N HIS A 178 -10.23 2.91 36.42
CA HIS A 178 -11.60 2.54 36.06
C HIS A 178 -12.13 1.40 36.95
N PRO A 179 -13.39 1.45 37.44
CA PRO A 179 -13.96 0.44 38.34
C PRO A 179 -13.83 -1.00 37.82
N LEU A 180 -14.09 -1.21 36.52
CA LEU A 180 -13.96 -2.52 35.87
C LEU A 180 -12.60 -3.20 36.12
N PHE A 181 -11.50 -2.46 35.97
CA PHE A 181 -10.16 -3.02 36.10
C PHE A 181 -9.67 -3.08 37.54
N LYS A 182 -10.31 -2.36 38.47
CA LYS A 182 -10.12 -2.57 39.91
C LYS A 182 -10.75 -3.88 40.38
N GLU A 183 -11.91 -4.21 39.81
CA GLU A 183 -12.63 -5.45 40.12
C GLU A 183 -12.04 -6.67 39.38
N LYS A 184 -11.39 -6.46 38.23
CA LYS A 184 -10.76 -7.48 37.39
C LYS A 184 -9.29 -7.15 37.07
N PRO A 185 -8.36 -7.28 38.04
CA PRO A 185 -6.95 -6.97 37.83
C PRO A 185 -6.26 -7.86 36.78
N GLU A 186 -6.79 -9.05 36.51
CA GLU A 186 -6.34 -9.94 35.45
C GLU A 186 -6.52 -9.36 34.04
N LEU A 187 -7.60 -8.60 33.79
CA LEU A 187 -7.80 -7.89 32.53
C LEU A 187 -6.75 -6.79 32.35
N LEU A 188 -6.47 -6.05 33.43
CA LEU A 188 -5.43 -5.04 33.44
C LEU A 188 -4.04 -5.65 33.18
N ALA A 189 -3.76 -6.83 33.73
CA ALA A 189 -2.51 -7.55 33.52
C ALA A 189 -2.37 -8.04 32.06
N ALA A 190 -3.47 -8.53 31.45
CA ALA A 190 -3.50 -8.85 30.02
C ALA A 190 -3.22 -7.61 29.16
N MET A 191 -3.64 -6.43 29.62
CA MET A 191 -3.43 -5.16 28.93
C MET A 191 -2.05 -4.52 29.12
N ALA A 192 -1.39 -4.78 30.24
CA ALA A 192 -0.10 -4.20 30.56
C ALA A 192 1.06 -4.69 29.66
N LYS A 193 0.84 -5.71 28.82
CA LYS A 193 1.86 -6.26 27.90
C LYS A 193 2.11 -5.43 26.63
N SER A 194 1.25 -4.47 26.28
CA SER A 194 1.29 -3.70 25.02
C SER A 194 2.32 -2.54 24.98
N ALA A 195 3.39 -2.59 25.79
CA ALA A 195 4.29 -1.44 25.95
C ALA A 195 5.08 -1.10 24.66
N ALA A 196 5.14 -1.99 23.66
CA ALA A 196 5.93 -1.78 22.46
C ALA A 196 5.12 -1.34 21.22
N TYR A 197 3.78 -1.26 21.27
CA TYR A 197 2.96 -0.88 20.10
C TYR A 197 3.49 0.35 19.37
N GLU A 198 3.74 1.47 20.09
CA GLU A 198 4.22 2.71 19.46
C GLU A 198 5.63 2.55 18.86
N SER A 199 6.50 1.77 19.50
CA SER A 199 7.83 1.48 18.96
C SER A 199 7.76 0.63 17.71
N ILE A 200 6.85 -0.35 17.66
CA ILE A 200 6.65 -1.20 16.49
C ILE A 200 5.97 -0.38 15.37
N ASP A 201 4.93 0.38 15.71
CA ASP A 201 4.20 1.27 14.81
C ASP A 201 5.16 2.26 14.13
N ASN A 202 5.99 2.96 14.89
CA ASN A 202 6.95 3.90 14.32
C ASN A 202 7.99 3.27 13.36
N MET A 203 8.28 1.97 13.50
CA MET A 203 9.22 1.24 12.63
C MET A 203 8.52 0.65 11.40
N LEU A 204 7.33 0.10 11.58
CA LEU A 204 6.54 -0.49 10.49
C LEU A 204 5.88 0.57 9.61
N TRP A 205 5.68 1.80 10.10
CA TRP A 205 5.21 2.91 9.27
C TRP A 205 6.35 3.69 8.61
N PRO A 206 6.15 4.19 7.38
CA PRO A 206 7.08 5.13 6.77
C PRO A 206 7.25 6.38 7.64
N SER A 207 8.49 6.85 7.80
CA SER A 207 8.73 8.12 8.49
C SER A 207 8.03 9.28 7.75
N PRO A 208 7.70 10.41 8.40
CA PRO A 208 7.08 11.55 7.72
C PRO A 208 7.88 12.05 6.50
N SER A 209 9.22 11.99 6.57
CA SER A 209 10.11 12.32 5.45
C SER A 209 9.94 11.34 4.31
N GLU A 210 10.02 10.05 4.61
CA GLU A 210 9.87 8.97 3.64
C GLU A 210 8.48 8.99 2.99
N PHE A 211 7.44 9.25 3.78
CA PHE A 211 6.07 9.43 3.32
C PHE A 211 5.95 10.63 2.36
N SER A 212 6.51 11.78 2.72
CA SER A 212 6.55 12.97 1.85
C SER A 212 7.23 12.68 0.51
N ASP A 213 8.33 11.93 0.52
CA ASP A 213 9.06 11.55 -0.68
C ASP A 213 8.28 10.55 -1.55
N ARG A 214 7.50 9.66 -0.94
CA ARG A 214 6.78 8.58 -1.65
C ARG A 214 5.43 9.00 -2.23
N ILE A 215 4.67 9.85 -1.54
CA ILE A 215 3.37 10.33 -2.02
C ILE A 215 3.49 11.48 -3.02
N SER A 216 4.65 12.15 -3.05
CA SER A 216 4.86 13.27 -3.95
C SER A 216 5.40 12.78 -5.28
N TYR A 217 4.68 13.13 -6.34
CA TYR A 217 5.08 12.86 -7.71
C TYR A 217 5.27 14.20 -8.41
N ALA A 218 6.52 14.56 -8.71
CA ALA A 218 6.81 15.71 -9.55
C ALA A 218 7.43 15.22 -10.86
N GLN A 219 6.72 15.41 -11.97
CA GLN A 219 7.42 15.45 -13.26
C GLN A 219 8.28 16.70 -13.29
N LEU A 220 9.43 16.58 -13.95
CA LEU A 220 10.34 17.69 -14.05
C LEU A 220 9.66 18.87 -14.75
N GLY A 221 9.61 20.02 -14.07
CA GLY A 221 8.96 21.21 -14.60
C GLY A 221 7.45 21.31 -14.44
N GLN A 222 6.84 20.33 -13.79
CA GLN A 222 5.43 20.36 -13.40
C GLN A 222 5.30 20.62 -11.90
N GLU A 223 4.16 21.19 -11.51
CA GLU A 223 3.79 21.28 -10.11
C GLU A 223 3.71 19.87 -9.51
N PRO A 224 4.26 19.64 -8.30
CA PRO A 224 4.18 18.34 -7.65
C PRO A 224 2.72 17.91 -7.48
N TYR A 225 2.46 16.63 -7.69
CA TYR A 225 1.21 15.95 -7.39
C TYR A 225 1.36 15.16 -6.08
N LEU A 226 0.25 14.87 -5.42
CA LEU A 226 0.15 14.06 -4.21
C LEU A 226 -0.78 12.87 -4.45
N GLN A 227 -0.44 11.70 -3.93
CA GLN A 227 -1.38 10.60 -3.81
C GLN A 227 -2.45 10.91 -2.74
N THR A 228 -3.73 10.95 -3.13
CA THR A 228 -4.87 11.30 -2.24
C THR A 228 -5.94 10.21 -2.11
N LYS A 229 -5.96 9.20 -2.99
CA LYS A 229 -6.96 8.12 -2.98
C LYS A 229 -6.44 6.80 -2.43
N TYR A 230 -7.32 6.06 -1.76
CA TYR A 230 -7.10 4.70 -1.26
C TYR A 230 -7.12 3.65 -2.38
N GLY A 231 -6.35 2.57 -2.22
CA GLY A 231 -6.44 1.36 -3.04
C GLY A 231 -5.49 1.29 -4.25
N ILE A 232 -5.66 0.24 -5.06
CA ILE A 232 -4.91 0.06 -6.33
C ILE A 232 -5.49 1.01 -7.38
N ASN A 233 -4.73 2.04 -7.76
CA ASN A 233 -5.12 2.95 -8.83
C ASN A 233 -5.05 2.22 -10.18
N LYS A 234 -6.19 2.05 -10.86
CA LYS A 234 -6.31 1.24 -12.08
C LYS A 234 -6.06 2.02 -13.38
N LYS A 235 -5.76 3.33 -13.30
CA LYS A 235 -5.53 4.22 -14.44
C LYS A 235 -4.33 5.14 -14.19
N PRO A 236 -3.55 5.49 -15.22
CA PRO A 236 -2.51 6.51 -15.12
C PRO A 236 -3.08 7.84 -14.60
N GLY A 237 -2.48 8.37 -13.54
CA GLY A 237 -2.91 9.64 -12.91
C GLY A 237 -4.10 9.54 -11.96
N ASP A 238 -4.74 8.37 -11.81
CA ASP A 238 -5.79 8.19 -10.82
C ASP A 238 -5.20 8.25 -9.41
N GLY A 239 -5.87 8.98 -8.52
CA GLY A 239 -5.40 9.23 -7.17
C GLY A 239 -4.31 10.30 -7.03
N LEU A 240 -3.86 10.94 -8.10
CA LEU A 240 -2.89 12.04 -8.06
C LEU A 240 -3.58 13.41 -8.15
N GLU A 241 -3.35 14.29 -7.16
CA GLU A 241 -3.86 15.67 -7.12
C GLU A 241 -2.73 16.70 -7.05
N PRO A 242 -2.81 17.86 -7.72
CA PRO A 242 -1.80 18.91 -7.60
C PRO A 242 -1.60 19.36 -6.14
N LYS A 243 -0.34 19.53 -5.71
CA LYS A 243 0.09 19.94 -4.35
C LYS A 243 -0.23 21.41 -4.08
N LYS A 244 -1.51 21.76 -4.02
CA LYS A 244 -2.00 23.14 -3.77
C LYS A 244 -2.19 23.44 -2.28
N HIS A 245 -1.22 23.09 -1.43
CA HIS A 245 -1.25 23.25 0.04
C HIS A 245 -1.95 22.15 0.87
N GLN A 246 -2.26 20.99 0.28
CA GLN A 246 -2.73 19.84 1.07
C GLN A 246 -1.56 19.11 1.74
N VAL A 247 -1.73 18.74 3.02
CA VAL A 247 -0.90 17.72 3.66
C VAL A 247 -1.33 16.38 3.06
N GLY A 248 -0.42 15.66 2.40
CA GLY A 248 -0.75 14.37 1.79
C GLY A 248 -1.29 13.39 2.84
N ARG A 249 -2.22 12.53 2.44
CA ARG A 249 -2.84 11.53 3.33
C ARG A 249 -2.22 10.15 3.09
N ILE A 250 -2.00 9.41 4.18
CA ILE A 250 -1.66 7.99 4.13
C ILE A 250 -2.88 7.28 3.55
N THR A 251 -2.73 6.67 2.37
CA THR A 251 -3.84 6.13 1.59
C THR A 251 -3.71 4.65 1.32
N GLY A 252 -2.58 4.00 1.67
CA GLY A 252 -2.34 2.62 1.21
C GLY A 252 -2.33 2.50 -0.31
N GLY A 253 -2.08 3.61 -1.02
CA GLY A 253 -2.17 3.66 -2.47
C GLY A 253 -0.89 3.16 -3.13
N ALA A 254 -1.04 2.28 -4.11
CA ALA A 254 0.03 1.96 -5.06
C ALA A 254 -0.26 2.64 -6.40
N PHE A 255 0.76 3.27 -7.00
CA PHE A 255 0.66 3.79 -8.36
C PHE A 255 1.76 3.21 -9.25
N TRP A 256 1.36 2.74 -10.44
CA TRP A 256 2.23 2.17 -11.45
C TRP A 256 3.00 3.28 -12.19
N ALA A 257 3.91 3.97 -11.51
CA ALA A 257 4.73 4.98 -12.16
C ALA A 257 6.00 4.38 -12.76
N LYS A 258 5.96 4.08 -14.05
CA LYS A 258 7.15 4.16 -14.90
C LYS A 258 7.03 5.35 -15.85
N VAL A 259 7.22 6.56 -15.33
CA VAL A 259 7.86 7.61 -16.14
C VAL A 259 9.28 7.68 -15.63
N SER A 260 10.20 7.01 -16.33
CA SER A 260 11.60 7.01 -15.94
C SER A 260 12.13 8.46 -15.96
N THR A 261 13.02 8.82 -15.05
CA THR A 261 13.71 10.12 -15.04
C THR A 261 14.37 10.36 -16.39
N GLU A 262 14.90 9.31 -17.03
CA GLU A 262 15.41 9.37 -18.39
C GLU A 262 14.32 9.75 -19.41
N SER A 263 13.14 9.13 -19.37
CA SER A 263 12.00 9.49 -20.22
C SER A 263 11.51 10.91 -19.96
N SER A 264 11.48 11.36 -18.70
CA SER A 264 11.11 12.72 -18.32
C SER A 264 12.09 13.76 -18.84
N ILE A 265 13.40 13.49 -18.71
CA ILE A 265 14.46 14.34 -19.24
C ILE A 265 14.40 14.35 -20.77
N ASN A 266 14.18 13.21 -21.39
CA ASN A 266 14.06 13.11 -22.84
C ASN A 266 12.84 13.91 -23.35
N HIS A 267 11.72 13.87 -22.63
CA HIS A 267 10.54 14.67 -22.91
C HIS A 267 10.81 16.18 -22.73
N LEU A 268 11.52 16.59 -21.67
CA LEU A 268 11.95 17.97 -21.49
C LEU A 268 12.80 18.44 -22.68
N ILE A 269 13.82 17.68 -23.05
CA ILE A 269 14.72 18.00 -24.17
C ILE A 269 13.90 18.16 -25.46
N THR A 270 13.00 17.22 -25.73
CA THR A 270 12.16 17.23 -26.92
C THR A 270 11.24 18.45 -26.95
N ASN A 271 10.62 18.79 -25.82
CA ASN A 271 9.79 19.98 -25.71
C ASN A 271 10.60 21.27 -25.86
N TYR A 272 11.79 21.34 -25.25
CA TYR A 272 12.68 22.48 -25.37
C TYR A 272 13.08 22.72 -26.83
N ASP A 273 13.51 21.68 -27.55
CA ASP A 273 13.93 21.77 -28.95
C ASP A 273 12.79 22.21 -29.85
N LYS A 274 11.61 21.60 -29.66
CA LYS A 274 10.39 21.98 -30.39
C LYS A 274 10.03 23.45 -30.15
N GLN A 275 10.01 23.89 -28.89
CA GLN A 275 9.68 25.28 -28.56
C GLN A 275 10.75 26.26 -29.08
N SER A 276 12.03 25.86 -29.08
CA SER A 276 13.12 26.65 -29.65
C SER A 276 12.93 26.85 -31.16
N ALA A 277 12.65 25.76 -31.90
CA ALA A 277 12.42 25.81 -33.34
C ALA A 277 11.19 26.65 -33.70
N GLU A 278 10.07 26.46 -32.99
CA GLU A 278 8.85 27.26 -33.17
C GLU A 278 9.10 28.75 -32.90
N LEU A 279 9.85 29.08 -31.84
CA LEU A 279 10.18 30.47 -31.51
C LEU A 279 11.09 31.10 -32.56
N ASN A 280 12.09 30.37 -33.07
CA ASN A 280 12.96 30.83 -34.15
C ASN A 280 12.17 31.09 -35.44
N MET A 281 11.27 30.18 -35.83
CA MET A 281 10.39 30.39 -36.99
C MET A 281 9.49 31.63 -36.85
N LEU A 282 8.94 31.87 -35.66
CA LEU A 282 8.15 33.07 -35.40
C LEU A 282 8.98 34.35 -35.49
N ASN A 283 10.22 34.33 -34.97
CA ASN A 283 11.15 35.46 -35.07
C ASN A 283 11.56 35.72 -36.52
N GLU A 284 11.90 34.69 -37.30
CA GLU A 284 12.21 34.81 -38.73
C GLU A 284 11.01 35.35 -39.53
N LYS A 285 9.80 34.88 -39.23
CA LYS A 285 8.57 35.39 -39.85
C LYS A 285 8.37 36.87 -39.53
N LEU A 286 8.62 37.28 -38.29
CA LEU A 286 8.56 38.68 -37.88
C LEU A 286 9.60 39.53 -38.63
N GLU A 287 10.85 39.09 -38.72
CA GLU A 287 11.92 39.80 -39.44
C GLU A 287 11.61 39.98 -40.93
N ASN A 288 11.06 38.94 -41.58
CA ASN A 288 10.65 38.99 -42.97
C ASN A 288 9.52 40.01 -43.22
N ILE A 289 8.53 40.07 -42.32
CA ILE A 289 7.40 41.01 -42.39
C ILE A 289 7.89 42.45 -42.14
N LEU A 290 8.80 42.65 -41.19
CA LEU A 290 9.42 43.95 -40.92
C LEU A 290 10.24 44.46 -42.11
N SER A 291 10.90 43.56 -42.83
CA SER A 291 11.71 43.88 -44.02
C SER A 291 10.87 44.17 -45.29
N SER A 292 9.59 43.80 -45.30
CA SER A 292 8.70 43.88 -46.47
C SER A 292 7.59 44.93 -46.35
N SER A 293 7.67 45.87 -45.38
CA SER A 293 6.63 46.88 -45.11
C SER A 293 5.26 46.25 -44.74
N GLY A 294 5.28 45.21 -43.91
CA GLY A 294 4.09 44.43 -43.56
C GLY A 294 3.02 45.15 -42.74
N ASP A 295 1.84 44.52 -42.66
CA ASP A 295 0.66 45.02 -41.94
C ASP A 295 0.93 45.13 -40.43
N LYS A 296 0.64 46.29 -39.84
CA LYS A 296 0.73 46.54 -38.39
C LYS A 296 -0.08 45.54 -37.56
N ASN A 297 -1.21 45.05 -38.07
CA ASN A 297 -2.03 44.08 -37.37
C ASN A 297 -1.34 42.70 -37.31
N GLU A 298 -0.69 42.29 -38.40
CA GLU A 298 0.05 41.04 -38.48
C GLU A 298 1.30 41.07 -37.57
N ILE A 299 2.02 42.20 -37.54
CA ILE A 299 3.15 42.45 -36.64
C ILE A 299 2.72 42.35 -35.17
N THR A 300 1.57 42.93 -34.81
CA THR A 300 1.05 42.91 -33.43
C THR A 300 0.68 41.49 -33.00
N ALA A 301 0.01 40.72 -33.88
CA ALA A 301 -0.35 39.34 -33.61
C ALA A 301 0.87 38.42 -33.44
N LEU A 302 1.90 38.58 -34.29
CA LEU A 302 3.16 37.83 -34.18
C LEU A 302 3.93 38.15 -32.90
N ASN A 303 4.03 39.43 -32.53
CA ASN A 303 4.69 39.82 -31.28
C ASN A 303 3.99 39.23 -30.05
N GLN A 304 2.66 39.15 -30.06
CA GLN A 304 1.91 38.52 -28.98
C GLN A 304 2.16 37.00 -28.95
N ALA A 305 2.17 36.32 -30.09
CA ALA A 305 2.48 34.90 -30.19
C ALA A 305 3.91 34.57 -29.71
N ILE A 306 4.89 35.41 -30.06
CA ILE A 306 6.28 35.30 -29.59
C ILE A 306 6.33 35.47 -28.08
N LYS A 307 5.65 36.48 -27.52
CA LYS A 307 5.61 36.73 -26.08
C LYS A 307 5.03 35.54 -25.31
N ASP A 308 3.92 34.99 -25.77
CA ASP A 308 3.26 33.84 -25.13
C ASP A 308 4.12 32.57 -25.20
N LYS A 309 4.78 32.35 -26.35
CA LYS A 309 5.74 31.25 -26.50
C LYS A 309 6.97 31.42 -25.63
N LYS A 310 7.50 32.63 -25.50
CA LYS A 310 8.69 32.94 -24.71
C LYS A 310 8.50 32.60 -23.22
N ILE A 311 7.32 32.85 -22.65
CA ILE A 311 7.00 32.43 -21.27
C ILE A 311 7.15 30.92 -21.08
N THR A 312 6.72 30.13 -22.06
CA THR A 312 6.83 28.65 -21.99
C THR A 312 8.28 28.21 -22.23
N PHE A 313 8.96 28.84 -23.18
CA PHE A 313 10.36 28.56 -23.50
C PHE A 313 11.30 28.86 -22.33
N ASP A 314 11.14 30.01 -21.67
CA ASP A 314 11.95 30.42 -20.52
C ASP A 314 11.84 29.41 -19.38
N LYS A 315 10.64 28.87 -19.11
CA LYS A 315 10.43 27.80 -18.10
C LYS A 315 11.16 26.51 -18.45
N LEU A 316 11.16 26.10 -19.72
CA LEU A 316 11.91 24.92 -20.19
C LEU A 316 13.42 25.17 -20.08
N GLN A 317 13.86 26.39 -20.35
CA GLN A 317 15.27 26.78 -20.24
C GLN A 317 15.77 26.74 -18.78
N GLU A 318 14.98 27.22 -17.82
CA GLU A 318 15.26 27.09 -16.38
C GLU A 318 15.42 25.61 -15.95
N GLN A 319 14.57 24.73 -16.48
CA GLN A 319 14.62 23.29 -16.20
C GLN A 319 15.86 22.62 -16.79
N MET A 320 16.26 23.00 -18.01
CA MET A 320 17.48 22.54 -18.66
C MET A 320 18.73 22.98 -17.87
N ILE A 321 18.75 24.23 -17.37
CA ILE A 321 19.84 24.74 -16.49
C ILE A 321 19.92 23.92 -15.21
N TYR A 322 18.79 23.71 -14.54
CA TYR A 322 18.72 22.96 -13.29
C TYR A 322 19.32 21.55 -13.43
N LEU A 323 19.00 20.88 -14.53
CA LEU A 323 19.50 19.54 -14.84
C LEU A 323 20.91 19.50 -15.45
N LYS A 324 21.52 20.66 -15.70
CA LYS A 324 22.82 20.81 -16.36
C LYS A 324 22.85 20.19 -17.76
N ILE A 325 21.74 20.28 -18.49
CA ILE A 325 21.64 19.80 -19.87
C ILE A 325 22.03 20.95 -20.80
N PRO A 326 23.03 20.76 -21.70
CA PRO A 326 23.38 21.77 -22.68
C PRO A 326 22.21 22.17 -23.57
N PHE A 327 22.09 23.47 -23.87
CA PHE A 327 21.01 23.97 -24.72
C PHE A 327 21.18 23.58 -26.18
N GLN A 328 22.42 23.45 -26.66
CA GLN A 328 22.69 23.09 -28.04
C GLN A 328 22.60 21.58 -28.23
N PRO A 329 21.81 21.06 -29.19
CA PRO A 329 21.67 19.62 -29.42
C PRO A 329 23.00 18.88 -29.59
N GLU A 330 23.97 19.50 -30.28
CA GLU A 330 25.30 18.96 -30.55
C GLU A 330 26.21 18.84 -29.32
N GLU A 331 25.94 19.61 -28.26
CA GLU A 331 26.70 19.57 -27.01
C GLU A 331 26.16 18.51 -26.04
N ARG A 332 24.98 17.93 -26.32
CA ARG A 332 24.32 16.98 -25.41
C ARG A 332 24.92 15.58 -25.56
N GLY A 333 25.44 15.05 -24.45
CA GLY A 333 25.68 13.60 -24.28
C GLY A 333 24.41 12.77 -24.11
N PHE A 334 24.56 11.48 -23.81
CA PHE A 334 23.44 10.55 -23.62
C PHE A 334 22.51 11.01 -22.48
N VAL A 335 21.19 10.94 -22.71
CA VAL A 335 20.15 11.33 -21.73
C VAL A 335 20.31 10.59 -20.39
N SER A 336 20.69 9.32 -20.45
CA SER A 336 21.02 8.49 -19.28
C SER A 336 22.10 9.10 -18.38
N THR A 337 23.05 9.85 -18.94
CA THR A 337 24.10 10.54 -18.18
C THR A 337 23.51 11.60 -17.25
N TYR A 338 22.59 12.43 -17.76
CA TYR A 338 21.90 13.42 -16.94
C TYR A 338 20.95 12.75 -15.97
N ALA A 339 20.21 11.72 -16.42
CA ALA A 339 19.26 10.99 -15.60
C ALA A 339 19.90 10.33 -14.37
N ASN A 340 21.09 9.75 -14.52
CA ASN A 340 21.82 9.07 -13.44
C ASN A 340 22.11 9.96 -12.23
N HIS A 341 22.29 11.26 -12.44
CA HIS A 341 22.50 12.21 -11.36
C HIS A 341 21.23 12.49 -10.55
N TRP A 342 20.07 12.25 -11.13
CA TRP A 342 18.76 12.64 -10.59
C TRP A 342 17.81 11.47 -10.38
N LEU A 343 18.26 10.23 -10.56
CA LEU A 343 17.48 9.04 -10.24
C LEU A 343 17.03 9.11 -8.78
N THR A 344 15.72 9.00 -8.57
CA THR A 344 15.16 8.74 -7.24
C THR A 344 15.73 7.44 -6.69
N MET A 345 15.84 7.30 -5.36
CA MET A 345 16.34 6.07 -4.74
C MET A 345 15.53 4.84 -5.22
N GLN A 346 14.22 5.02 -5.41
CA GLN A 346 13.30 4.03 -5.91
C GLN A 346 13.56 3.65 -7.37
N GLU A 347 13.94 4.58 -8.24
CA GLU A 347 14.38 4.24 -9.61
C GLU A 347 15.73 3.54 -9.63
N ARG A 348 16.65 3.90 -8.72
CA ARG A 348 17.91 3.16 -8.58
C ARG A 348 17.64 1.72 -8.15
N MET A 349 16.66 1.49 -7.28
CA MET A 349 16.23 0.16 -6.86
C MET A 349 15.48 -0.59 -7.97
N ALA A 350 14.57 0.07 -8.69
CA ALA A 350 13.83 -0.54 -9.79
C ALA A 350 14.72 -0.87 -11.00
N ASN A 351 15.68 0.00 -11.34
CA ASN A 351 16.63 -0.22 -12.44
C ASN A 351 17.62 -1.36 -12.17
N ARG A 352 17.82 -1.76 -10.91
CA ARG A 352 18.62 -2.96 -10.58
C ARG A 352 17.94 -4.27 -10.99
N ASN A 353 16.61 -4.27 -11.13
CA ASN A 353 15.81 -5.48 -11.31
C ASN A 353 14.97 -5.51 -12.61
N GLU A 354 15.21 -4.57 -13.54
CA GLU A 354 14.61 -4.44 -14.89
C GLU A 354 13.06 -4.40 -15.01
N LEU A 355 12.30 -4.57 -13.93
CA LEU A 355 10.83 -4.59 -13.93
C LEU A 355 10.22 -3.23 -13.55
N PRO A 356 9.18 -2.72 -14.24
CA PRO A 356 8.38 -1.61 -13.75
C PRO A 356 7.51 -2.06 -12.59
N LEU A 357 7.98 -1.83 -11.37
CA LEU A 357 7.23 -2.12 -10.16
C LEU A 357 6.30 -0.96 -9.81
N PRO A 358 5.17 -1.22 -9.16
CA PRO A 358 4.34 -0.16 -8.63
C PRO A 358 5.13 0.56 -7.54
N ARG A 359 5.06 1.89 -7.52
CA ARG A 359 5.51 2.67 -6.37
C ARG A 359 4.44 2.52 -5.29
N VAL A 360 4.81 1.93 -4.15
CA VAL A 360 3.98 1.97 -2.94
C VAL A 360 4.11 3.38 -2.36
N ALA A 361 3.08 4.22 -2.57
CA ALA A 361 3.10 5.61 -2.14
C ALA A 361 3.06 5.73 -0.61
N SER A 362 2.38 4.80 0.04
CA SER A 362 2.30 4.70 1.49
C SER A 362 1.80 3.32 1.88
N VAL A 363 2.24 2.79 3.01
CA VAL A 363 1.63 1.59 3.56
C VAL A 363 0.40 1.92 4.39
N SER A 364 -0.66 1.12 4.27
CA SER A 364 -1.89 1.25 5.02
C SER A 364 -1.79 0.69 6.43
N GLY A 365 -2.52 1.32 7.34
CA GLY A 365 -2.70 0.82 8.69
C GLY A 365 -3.44 -0.52 8.75
N SER A 366 -4.31 -0.84 7.79
CA SER A 366 -4.95 -2.17 7.68
C SER A 366 -3.93 -3.30 7.56
N THR A 367 -2.84 -3.04 6.84
CA THR A 367 -1.76 -4.01 6.61
C THR A 367 -0.82 -4.12 7.81
N ALA A 368 -0.43 -2.99 8.40
CA ALA A 368 0.52 -2.97 9.50
C ALA A 368 -0.09 -3.51 10.82
N ARG A 369 -1.31 -3.09 11.17
CA ARG A 369 -1.93 -3.39 12.47
C ARG A 369 -2.01 -4.88 12.86
N PRO A 370 -2.46 -5.81 12.00
CA PRO A 370 -2.48 -7.23 12.39
C PRO A 370 -1.08 -7.78 12.67
N LEU A 371 -0.08 -7.38 11.88
CA LEU A 371 1.30 -7.83 12.07
C LEU A 371 1.93 -7.22 13.33
N ILE A 372 1.56 -5.98 13.67
CA ILE A 372 1.97 -5.34 14.92
C ILE A 372 1.35 -6.01 16.12
N ALA A 373 0.04 -6.30 16.07
CA ALA A 373 -0.63 -6.99 17.16
C ALA A 373 0.02 -8.36 17.44
N LEU A 374 0.30 -9.13 16.39
CA LEU A 374 0.99 -10.43 16.53
C LEU A 374 2.43 -10.27 17.05
N LEU A 375 3.16 -9.25 16.60
CA LEU A 375 4.52 -9.01 17.05
C LEU A 375 4.60 -8.55 18.52
N ASP A 376 3.74 -7.61 18.94
CA ASP A 376 3.72 -7.06 20.31
C ASP A 376 3.35 -8.14 21.35
N PHE A 377 2.63 -9.18 20.93
CA PHE A 377 2.34 -10.35 21.77
C PHE A 377 3.36 -11.49 21.65
N ASP A 378 4.50 -11.27 21.01
CA ASP A 378 5.53 -12.29 20.77
C ASP A 378 5.00 -13.53 20.01
N ALA A 379 3.94 -13.36 19.20
CA ALA A 379 3.26 -14.48 18.55
C ALA A 379 4.13 -15.14 17.45
N PHE A 380 5.12 -14.39 16.94
CA PHE A 380 6.16 -14.89 16.04
C PHE A 380 7.43 -15.32 16.75
N THR A 381 7.41 -15.59 18.07
CA THR A 381 8.60 -15.96 18.83
C THR A 381 8.48 -17.38 19.36
N ASN A 382 9.42 -18.26 19.00
CA ASN A 382 9.52 -19.62 19.51
C ASN A 382 10.88 -19.82 20.20
N ASN A 383 10.89 -20.19 21.48
CA ASN A 383 12.10 -20.33 22.30
C ASN A 383 12.99 -19.06 22.27
N ASN A 384 12.37 -17.88 22.36
CA ASN A 384 13.03 -16.56 22.24
C ASN A 384 13.72 -16.32 20.90
N ILE A 385 13.35 -17.07 19.85
CA ILE A 385 13.84 -16.87 18.49
C ILE A 385 12.67 -16.50 17.58
N PHE A 386 12.87 -15.48 16.76
CA PHE A 386 11.87 -15.02 15.80
C PHE A 386 11.65 -16.07 14.69
N ASP A 387 10.40 -16.42 14.47
CA ASP A 387 9.92 -17.38 13.49
C ASP A 387 9.55 -16.67 12.18
N PHE A 388 10.56 -16.51 11.32
CA PHE A 388 10.39 -15.97 9.98
C PHE A 388 9.37 -16.74 9.14
N LYS A 389 9.28 -18.07 9.31
CA LYS A 389 8.37 -18.91 8.55
C LYS A 389 6.93 -18.53 8.85
N SER A 390 6.57 -18.51 10.13
CA SER A 390 5.21 -18.12 10.55
C SER A 390 4.89 -16.69 10.16
N ALA A 391 5.81 -15.75 10.36
CA ALA A 391 5.61 -14.34 9.98
C ALA A 391 5.36 -14.17 8.48
N GLN A 392 6.13 -14.85 7.63
CA GLN A 392 5.98 -14.79 6.18
C GLN A 392 4.68 -15.45 5.71
N MET A 393 4.33 -16.62 6.26
CA MET A 393 3.09 -17.34 5.95
C MET A 393 1.85 -16.49 6.23
N ILE A 394 1.78 -15.90 7.43
CA ILE A 394 0.66 -15.02 7.80
C ILE A 394 0.61 -13.78 6.91
N SER A 395 1.76 -13.17 6.64
CA SER A 395 1.84 -12.02 5.74
C SER A 395 1.36 -12.37 4.32
N ASN A 396 1.67 -13.57 3.82
CA ASN A 396 1.19 -14.05 2.52
C ASN A 396 -0.34 -14.29 2.52
N CYS A 397 -0.91 -14.85 3.60
CA CYS A 397 -2.37 -15.02 3.72
C CYS A 397 -3.12 -13.67 3.77
N ILE A 398 -2.59 -12.70 4.53
CA ILE A 398 -3.13 -11.32 4.60
C ILE A 398 -3.04 -10.63 3.23
N MET A 399 -1.93 -10.83 2.50
CA MET A 399 -1.78 -10.35 1.13
C MET A 399 -2.88 -10.88 0.21
N GLY A 400 -3.18 -12.17 0.28
CA GLY A 400 -4.23 -12.76 -0.55
C GLY A 400 -5.61 -12.15 -0.29
N LEU A 401 -5.98 -11.93 0.98
CA LEU A 401 -7.21 -11.22 1.35
C LEU A 401 -7.27 -9.83 0.71
N PHE A 402 -6.22 -9.02 0.89
CA PHE A 402 -6.27 -7.63 0.48
C PHE A 402 -6.29 -7.40 -1.02
N ILE A 403 -5.64 -8.28 -1.78
CA ILE A 403 -5.67 -8.20 -3.24
C ILE A 403 -7.04 -8.65 -3.77
N ILE A 404 -7.61 -9.74 -3.25
CA ILE A 404 -8.96 -10.22 -3.63
C ILE A 404 -10.02 -9.17 -3.27
N ALA A 405 -9.87 -8.52 -2.12
CA ALA A 405 -10.66 -7.36 -1.70
C ALA A 405 -10.51 -6.12 -2.62
N GLY A 406 -9.49 -6.09 -3.48
CA GLY A 406 -9.14 -4.95 -4.31
C GLY A 406 -8.64 -3.74 -3.53
N HIS A 407 -8.16 -3.95 -2.30
CA HIS A 407 -7.85 -2.88 -1.35
C HIS A 407 -6.36 -2.55 -1.27
N HIS A 408 -5.46 -3.54 -1.39
CA HIS A 408 -4.01 -3.30 -1.34
C HIS A 408 -3.28 -4.05 -2.44
N SER A 409 -2.10 -3.54 -2.78
CA SER A 409 -1.18 -4.24 -3.70
C SER A 409 -0.36 -5.29 -2.97
N TYR A 410 0.12 -6.28 -3.73
CA TYR A 410 1.08 -7.28 -3.25
C TYR A 410 2.30 -6.65 -2.54
N TYR A 411 2.86 -5.61 -3.17
CA TYR A 411 4.08 -4.95 -2.72
C TYR A 411 3.91 -4.21 -1.39
N GLU A 412 2.71 -3.73 -1.10
CA GLU A 412 2.43 -3.04 0.15
C GLU A 412 2.55 -3.99 1.35
N VAL A 413 1.99 -5.20 1.23
CA VAL A 413 2.08 -6.21 2.30
C VAL A 413 3.50 -6.76 2.42
N ALA A 414 4.16 -6.96 1.28
CA ALA A 414 5.56 -7.39 1.25
C ALA A 414 6.50 -6.34 1.90
N GLU A 415 6.21 -5.04 1.76
CA GLU A 415 6.96 -3.99 2.43
C GLU A 415 6.80 -4.04 3.95
N ILE A 416 5.57 -4.21 4.48
CA ILE A 416 5.40 -4.34 5.94
C ILE A 416 6.13 -5.55 6.48
N TYR A 417 6.13 -6.66 5.75
CA TYR A 417 6.89 -7.83 6.14
C TYR A 417 8.39 -7.55 6.22
N ASN A 418 8.97 -6.81 5.27
CA ASN A 418 10.37 -6.39 5.38
C ASN A 418 10.61 -5.50 6.62
N ARG A 419 9.71 -4.55 6.91
CA ARG A 419 9.83 -3.68 8.09
C ARG A 419 9.66 -4.44 9.41
N LEU A 420 8.87 -5.51 9.41
CA LEU A 420 8.76 -6.44 10.53
C LEU A 420 10.12 -7.10 10.80
N ILE A 421 10.81 -7.56 9.75
CA ILE A 421 12.17 -8.11 9.86
C ILE A 421 13.13 -7.04 10.38
N ASP A 422 13.07 -5.81 9.85
CA ASP A 422 13.93 -4.70 10.28
C ASP A 422 13.75 -4.39 11.76
N TYR A 423 12.49 -4.36 12.24
CA TYR A 423 12.19 -4.16 13.65
C TYR A 423 12.90 -5.22 14.52
N VAL A 424 12.75 -6.51 14.18
CA VAL A 424 13.41 -7.58 14.94
C VAL A 424 14.93 -7.46 14.85
N ALA A 425 15.47 -7.19 13.67
CA ALA A 425 16.91 -7.09 13.48
C ALA A 425 17.54 -5.92 14.26
N ILE A 426 16.84 -4.80 14.36
CA ILE A 426 17.32 -3.57 15.02
C ILE A 426 17.05 -3.60 16.53
N ASN A 427 15.82 -3.92 16.93
CA ASN A 427 15.36 -3.80 18.31
C ASN A 427 15.54 -5.08 19.12
N HIS A 428 15.51 -6.24 18.45
CA HIS A 428 15.60 -7.55 19.08
C HIS A 428 16.63 -8.47 18.40
N PRO A 429 17.87 -8.01 18.16
CA PRO A 429 18.87 -8.83 17.49
C PRO A 429 19.12 -10.14 18.23
N GLU A 430 18.88 -10.22 19.55
CA GLU A 430 18.93 -11.44 20.35
C GLU A 430 17.93 -12.52 19.92
N GLN A 431 16.81 -12.13 19.30
CA GLN A 431 15.80 -13.05 18.77
C GLN A 431 16.16 -13.59 17.39
N LEU A 432 17.18 -13.06 16.72
CA LEU A 432 17.64 -13.61 15.44
C LEU A 432 18.27 -15.00 15.63
N PRO A 433 17.99 -15.97 14.73
CA PRO A 433 18.68 -17.24 14.69
C PRO A 433 20.20 -17.04 14.60
N LYS A 434 20.98 -17.88 15.28
CA LYS A 434 22.46 -17.77 15.29
C LYS A 434 23.08 -17.79 13.89
N ILE A 435 22.45 -18.52 12.97
CA ILE A 435 22.86 -18.61 11.57
C ILE A 435 22.74 -17.24 10.89
N VAL A 436 21.78 -16.41 11.29
CA VAL A 436 21.54 -15.08 10.69
C VAL A 436 22.38 -14.00 11.37
N LYS A 437 22.57 -14.07 12.71
CA LYS A 437 23.33 -13.08 13.50
C LYS A 437 24.74 -12.78 13.00
N ASN A 438 25.39 -13.76 12.39
CA ASN A 438 26.79 -13.66 11.95
C ASN A 438 26.94 -13.55 10.43
N GLN A 439 25.84 -13.36 9.70
CA GLN A 439 25.83 -13.33 8.24
C GLN A 439 25.38 -11.95 7.72
N PRO A 440 25.71 -11.60 6.47
CA PRO A 440 25.30 -10.33 5.88
C PRO A 440 23.77 -10.20 5.88
N GLU A 441 23.27 -8.96 5.98
CA GLU A 441 21.85 -8.57 5.87
C GLU A 441 21.14 -9.23 4.67
N GLU A 442 21.89 -9.52 3.61
CA GLU A 442 21.46 -10.22 2.39
C GLU A 442 20.90 -11.63 2.61
N GLN A 443 21.05 -12.21 3.82
CA GLN A 443 20.55 -13.54 4.16
C GLN A 443 19.27 -13.55 4.98
N LEU A 444 18.81 -12.37 5.43
CA LEU A 444 17.47 -12.26 5.98
C LEU A 444 16.46 -12.56 4.85
N PRO A 445 15.31 -13.18 5.16
CA PRO A 445 14.33 -13.60 4.17
C PRO A 445 13.49 -12.41 3.68
N TYR A 446 14.15 -11.33 3.27
CA TYR A 446 13.52 -10.14 2.74
C TYR A 446 12.85 -10.42 1.40
N PHE A 447 11.67 -9.84 1.24
CA PHE A 447 11.12 -9.59 -0.08
C PHE A 447 12.07 -8.68 -0.87
N LYS A 448 12.37 -9.09 -2.10
CA LYS A 448 13.16 -8.33 -3.07
C LYS A 448 12.21 -7.63 -4.03
N PRO A 449 12.19 -6.28 -4.05
CA PRO A 449 11.39 -5.52 -5.01
C PRO A 449 11.63 -6.04 -6.44
N GLY A 450 10.60 -6.52 -7.12
CA GLY A 450 10.77 -7.10 -8.47
C GLY A 450 10.52 -8.59 -8.54
N SER A 451 10.53 -9.28 -7.40
CA SER A 451 10.38 -10.72 -7.37
C SER A 451 9.12 -11.10 -6.59
N TYR A 452 8.05 -11.43 -7.30
CA TYR A 452 6.85 -12.06 -6.73
C TYR A 452 7.15 -13.41 -6.05
N GLU A 453 8.31 -14.00 -6.32
CA GLU A 453 8.77 -15.22 -5.68
C GLU A 453 9.33 -14.95 -4.29
N SER A 454 10.10 -13.87 -4.13
CA SER A 454 10.89 -13.63 -2.92
C SER A 454 10.08 -13.37 -1.64
N PHE A 455 8.85 -12.85 -1.76
CA PHE A 455 7.96 -12.68 -0.60
C PHE A 455 7.19 -13.98 -0.27
N LEU A 456 7.09 -14.93 -1.20
CA LEU A 456 6.47 -16.22 -0.92
C LEU A 456 7.45 -17.12 -0.17
N TYR A 457 6.94 -17.79 0.87
CA TYR A 457 7.74 -18.73 1.64
C TYR A 457 8.20 -19.92 0.78
N GLU A 458 9.43 -20.36 0.99
CA GLU A 458 10.14 -21.30 0.10
C GLU A 458 9.39 -22.62 -0.12
N SER A 459 8.70 -23.15 0.90
CA SER A 459 8.09 -24.49 0.81
C SER A 459 6.91 -24.60 -0.16
N TYR A 460 6.28 -23.49 -0.54
CA TYR A 460 5.11 -23.48 -1.44
C TYR A 460 5.21 -22.45 -2.57
N ARG A 461 6.31 -21.68 -2.61
CA ARG A 461 6.54 -20.64 -3.61
C ARG A 461 6.33 -21.13 -5.04
N GLU A 462 6.97 -22.24 -5.40
CA GLU A 462 6.92 -22.75 -6.78
C GLU A 462 5.50 -23.12 -7.18
N ASN A 463 4.73 -23.76 -6.29
CA ASN A 463 3.33 -24.11 -6.52
C ASN A 463 2.48 -22.86 -6.82
N ILE A 464 2.61 -21.81 -6.01
CA ILE A 464 1.83 -20.57 -6.21
C ILE A 464 2.21 -19.90 -7.53
N ILE A 465 3.51 -19.84 -7.82
CA ILE A 465 4.05 -19.19 -9.03
C ILE A 465 3.58 -19.91 -10.29
N GLU A 466 3.57 -21.24 -10.27
CA GLU A 466 3.07 -22.08 -11.36
C GLU A 466 1.55 -21.94 -11.50
N GLN A 467 0.79 -22.09 -10.40
CA GLN A 467 -0.68 -21.97 -10.42
C GLN A 467 -1.15 -20.60 -10.90
N ALA A 468 -0.45 -19.53 -10.49
CA ALA A 468 -0.76 -18.16 -10.92
C ALA A 468 -0.24 -17.85 -12.33
N GLY A 469 0.55 -18.73 -12.97
CA GLY A 469 1.13 -18.50 -14.30
C GLY A 469 1.98 -17.23 -14.36
N VAL A 470 2.74 -16.95 -13.30
CA VAL A 470 3.46 -15.68 -13.13
C VAL A 470 4.41 -15.43 -14.30
N LYS A 471 5.10 -16.46 -14.78
CA LYS A 471 6.06 -16.36 -15.88
C LYS A 471 5.36 -15.89 -17.17
N GLU A 472 4.29 -16.55 -17.57
CA GLU A 472 3.54 -16.24 -18.79
C GLU A 472 2.89 -14.85 -18.70
N GLN A 473 2.42 -14.46 -17.52
CA GLN A 473 1.84 -13.13 -17.29
C GLN A 473 2.90 -12.03 -17.35
N LEU A 474 4.06 -12.22 -16.71
CA LEU A 474 5.19 -11.29 -16.79
C LEU A 474 5.73 -11.15 -18.20
N GLU A 475 5.80 -12.23 -18.98
CA GLU A 475 6.16 -12.17 -20.40
C GLU A 475 5.19 -11.28 -21.20
N LYS A 476 3.87 -11.43 -20.99
CA LYS A 476 2.86 -10.56 -21.63
C LYS A 476 3.01 -9.10 -21.22
N ILE A 477 3.25 -8.85 -19.94
CA ILE A 477 3.48 -7.51 -19.40
C ILE A 477 4.73 -6.89 -20.01
N ASN A 478 5.83 -7.65 -20.09
CA ASN A 478 7.08 -7.20 -20.72
C ASN A 478 6.88 -6.82 -22.18
N LEU A 479 6.08 -7.57 -22.93
CA LEU A 479 5.73 -7.21 -24.31
C LEU A 479 4.93 -5.90 -24.39
N LEU A 480 4.04 -5.63 -23.42
CA LEU A 480 3.35 -4.35 -23.33
C LEU A 480 4.33 -3.21 -23.01
N ASP A 481 5.27 -3.44 -22.08
CA ASP A 481 6.29 -2.45 -21.74
C ASP A 481 7.23 -2.13 -22.91
N ILE A 482 7.61 -3.13 -23.72
CA ILE A 482 8.39 -2.93 -24.94
C ILE A 482 7.60 -2.04 -25.91
N LYS A 483 6.33 -2.36 -26.18
CA LYS A 483 5.47 -1.56 -27.07
C LYS A 483 5.27 -0.13 -26.58
N ILE A 484 5.09 0.06 -25.26
CA ILE A 484 4.99 1.39 -24.65
C ILE A 484 6.30 2.15 -24.87
N LYS A 485 7.45 1.53 -24.62
CA LYS A 485 8.77 2.14 -24.87
C LYS A 485 8.97 2.50 -26.33
N GLU A 486 8.60 1.62 -27.26
CA GLU A 486 8.65 1.86 -28.71
C GLU A 486 7.79 3.04 -29.11
N MET A 487 6.51 3.08 -28.70
CA MET A 487 5.62 4.21 -28.99
C MET A 487 6.07 5.53 -28.38
N THR A 488 6.70 5.48 -27.21
CA THR A 488 7.28 6.66 -26.57
C THR A 488 8.54 7.14 -27.32
N ARG A 489 9.25 6.23 -28.00
CA ARG A 489 10.43 6.53 -28.84
C ARG A 489 10.07 6.95 -30.28
N GLU A 490 8.98 6.39 -30.83
CA GLU A 490 8.50 6.59 -32.20
C GLU A 490 7.48 7.72 -32.33
N SER A 491 6.99 8.29 -31.22
CA SER A 491 6.32 9.58 -31.27
C SER A 491 7.23 10.54 -32.02
N PRO A 492 6.80 11.06 -33.19
CA PRO A 492 7.69 11.69 -34.14
C PRO A 492 8.47 12.77 -33.39
N ARG A 493 9.81 12.67 -33.45
CA ARG A 493 10.66 13.80 -33.12
C ARG A 493 10.09 14.99 -33.90
N PRO A 494 9.59 16.02 -33.21
CA PRO A 494 9.30 17.28 -33.86
C PRO A 494 10.56 17.82 -34.52
#